data_AF-A0A2M6ZWC6-F1
#
_entry.id   AF-A0A2M6ZWC6-F1
#
_cell.length_a   1.000
_cell.length_b   1.000
_cell.length_c   1.000
_cell.angle_alpha   90.00
_cell.angle_beta   90.00
_cell.angle_gamma   90.00
#
_symmetry.space_group_name_H-M   'P 1'
#
loop_
_entity.id
_entity.type
_entity.pdbx_description
1 polymer ?
#
loop_
_entity_poly.entity_id
_entity_poly.type
_entity_poly.pdbx_seq_one_letter_code
_entity_poly.pdbx_strand_id
1 'polypeptide(L)' 'MSLEVRDLIRVMREVPEMRLRLIDLAWEVTKDDGSLDYDRLPFLSEEMQEAISEAEGYVQSTREAVWALKRMA' A
#
# COMPACT_ATOMS: atom_id res chain seq x y z
N MET A 1 -24.17 0.65 18.00
CA MET A 1 -22.98 1.52 18.19
C MET A 1 -22.77 2.27 16.88
N SER A 2 -23.30 3.49 16.75
CA SER A 2 -23.17 4.30 15.54
C SER A 2 -21.74 4.81 15.44
N LEU A 3 -21.08 4.64 14.29
CA LEU A 3 -19.82 5.31 14.00
C LEU A 3 -20.11 6.82 13.89
N GLU A 4 -19.44 7.65 14.68
CA GLU A 4 -19.59 9.11 14.57
C GLU A 4 -18.72 9.65 13.42
N VAL A 5 -19.09 10.80 12.84
CA VAL A 5 -18.34 11.45 11.74
C VAL A 5 -16.85 11.64 12.07
N ARG A 6 -16.50 11.77 13.35
CA ARG A 6 -15.10 11.84 13.82
C ARG A 6 -14.31 10.55 13.60
N ASP A 7 -14.95 9.39 13.74
CA ASP A 7 -14.30 8.10 13.52
C ASP A 7 -13.98 7.90 12.04
N LEU A 8 -14.87 8.35 11.14
CA LEU A 8 -14.61 8.33 9.70
C LEU A 8 -13.44 9.23 9.31
N ILE A 9 -13.38 10.46 9.84
CA ILE A 9 -12.27 11.39 9.56
C ILE A 9 -10.93 10.82 10.03
N ARG A 10 -10.90 10.11 11.17
CA ARG A 10 -9.69 9.45 11.67
C ARG A 10 -9.21 8.37 10.70
N VAL A 11 -10.09 7.45 10.31
CA VAL A 11 -9.77 6.37 9.38
C VAL A 11 -9.30 6.91 8.02
N MET A 12 -9.95 7.94 7.51
CA MET A 12 -9.59 8.55 6.22
C MET A 12 -8.23 9.26 6.23
N ARG A 13 -7.75 9.74 7.39
CA ARG A 13 -6.40 10.33 7.53
C ARG A 13 -5.30 9.29 7.51
N GLU A 14 -5.62 8.03 7.80
CA GLU A 14 -4.68 6.92 7.86
C GLU A 14 -4.53 6.19 6.52
N VAL A 15 -5.28 6.60 5.49
CA VAL A 15 -5.12 6.10 4.11
C VAL A 15 -4.00 6.91 3.43
N PRO A 16 -2.84 6.30 3.11
CA PRO A 16 -1.74 6.97 2.43
C PRO A 16 -2.16 7.51 1.05
N GLU A 17 -1.55 8.60 0.59
CA GLU A 17 -1.72 9.08 -0.79
C GLU A 17 -1.28 8.02 -1.81
N MET A 18 -1.96 7.96 -2.96
CA MET A 18 -1.75 6.98 -4.04
C MET A 18 -0.34 7.08 -4.66
N ARG A 19 0.65 6.43 -4.05
CA ARG A 19 1.89 6.04 -4.74
C ARG A 19 2.59 4.94 -3.95
N LEU A 20 2.19 3.69 -4.19
CA LEU A 20 2.89 2.54 -3.63
C LEU A 20 4.25 2.40 -4.30
N ARG A 21 5.33 2.60 -3.54
CA ARG A 21 6.72 2.42 -4.00
C ARG A 21 6.99 1.03 -4.60
N LEU A 22 6.18 0.04 -4.22
CA LEU A 22 6.23 -1.32 -4.75
C LEU A 22 6.12 -1.37 -6.28
N ILE A 23 5.33 -0.49 -6.90
CA ILE A 23 5.16 -0.47 -8.37
C ILE A 23 6.45 0.00 -9.04
N ASP A 24 7.06 1.05 -8.53
CA ASP A 24 8.32 1.59 -9.07
C ASP A 24 9.46 0.57 -8.91
N LEU A 25 9.54 -0.08 -7.75
CA LEU A 25 10.52 -1.14 -7.48
C LEU A 25 10.30 -2.38 -8.37
N ALA A 26 9.04 -2.74 -8.65
CA ALA A 26 8.74 -3.84 -9.55
C ALA A 26 9.27 -3.58 -10.97
N TRP A 27 9.15 -2.34 -11.45
CA TRP A 27 9.76 -1.93 -12.72
C TRP A 27 11.30 -1.95 -12.66
N GLU A 28 11.88 -1.56 -11.54
CA GLU A 28 13.33 -1.50 -11.38
C GLU A 28 14.02 -2.88 -11.41
N VAL A 29 13.33 -3.91 -10.90
CA VAL A 29 13.80 -5.31 -10.89
C VAL A 29 13.37 -6.11 -12.12
N THR A 30 12.75 -5.45 -13.11
CA THR A 30 12.26 -6.10 -14.34
C THR A 30 13.00 -5.54 -15.55
N LYS A 31 13.49 -6.43 -16.42
CA LYS A 31 14.15 -6.07 -17.68
C LYS A 31 13.09 -5.73 -18.74
N ASP A 32 13.54 -5.11 -19.84
CA ASP A 32 12.65 -4.71 -20.95
C ASP A 32 11.88 -5.90 -21.58
N ASP A 33 12.38 -7.12 -21.44
CA ASP A 33 11.74 -8.35 -21.91
C ASP A 33 10.74 -8.96 -20.91
N GLY A 34 10.54 -8.31 -19.75
CA GLY A 34 9.67 -8.77 -18.67
C GLY A 34 10.29 -9.83 -17.76
N SER A 35 11.56 -10.20 -17.96
CA SER A 35 12.28 -11.09 -17.05
C SER A 35 12.84 -10.35 -15.83
N LEU A 36 13.12 -11.08 -14.75
CA LEU A 36 13.69 -10.49 -13.54
C LEU A 36 15.17 -10.15 -13.73
N ASP A 37 15.56 -9.00 -13.19
CA ASP A 37 16.94 -8.57 -13.05
C ASP A 37 17.54 -9.10 -11.74
N TYR A 38 17.98 -10.36 -11.77
CA TYR A 38 18.60 -11.03 -10.62
C TYR A 38 19.86 -10.35 -10.11
N ASP A 39 20.53 -9.57 -10.94
CA ASP A 39 21.73 -8.82 -10.54
C ASP A 39 21.35 -7.62 -9.67
N ARG A 40 20.13 -7.07 -9.83
CA ARG A 40 19.64 -5.93 -9.05
C ARG A 40 18.93 -6.32 -7.75
N LEU A 41 18.35 -7.51 -7.67
CA LEU A 41 17.58 -7.97 -6.50
C LEU A 41 18.31 -7.85 -5.15
N PRO A 42 19.61 -8.20 -5.02
CA PRO A 42 20.30 -8.08 -3.73
C PRO A 42 20.41 -6.64 -3.24
N PHE A 43 20.49 -5.67 -4.16
CA PHE A 43 20.69 -4.25 -3.86
C PHE A 43 19.42 -3.52 -3.45
N LEU A 44 18.25 -4.11 -3.73
CA LEU A 44 16.94 -3.52 -3.44
C LEU A 44 16.17 -4.30 -2.37
N SER A 45 16.83 -5.25 -1.70
CA SER A 45 16.15 -6.18 -0.79
C SER A 45 15.48 -5.47 0.40
N GLU A 46 16.10 -4.42 0.93
CA GLU A 46 15.57 -3.63 2.05
C GLU A 46 14.41 -2.74 1.58
N GLU A 47 14.60 -2.01 0.48
CA GLU A 47 13.57 -1.16 -0.14
C GLU A 47 12.33 -1.96 -0.54
N MET A 48 12.52 -3.20 -1.04
CA MET A 48 11.42 -4.11 -1.34
C MET A 48 10.64 -4.50 -0.08
N GLN A 49 11.31 -4.78 1.04
CA GLN A 49 10.63 -5.11 2.30
C GLN A 49 9.83 -3.92 2.84
N GLU A 50 10.39 -2.71 2.77
CA GLU A 50 9.68 -1.49 3.14
C GLU A 50 8.46 -1.24 2.26
N ALA A 51 8.61 -1.39 0.95
CA ALA A 51 7.52 -1.18 0.00
C ALA A 51 6.40 -2.23 0.14
N ILE A 52 6.75 -3.47 0.49
CA ILE A 52 5.76 -4.50 0.86
C ILE A 52 5.01 -4.08 2.12
N SER A 53 5.73 -3.67 3.17
CA SER A 53 5.13 -3.22 4.43
C SER A 53 4.18 -2.02 4.24
N GLU A 54 4.58 -1.07 3.39
CA GLU A 54 3.74 0.05 2.98
C GLU A 54 2.45 -0.40 2.27
N ALA A 55 2.56 -1.32 1.32
CA ALA A 55 1.41 -1.86 0.59
C ALA A 55 0.45 -2.62 1.53
N GLU A 56 0.97 -3.40 2.47
CA GLU A 56 0.16 -4.08 3.49
C GLU A 56 -0.58 -3.08 4.40
N GLY A 57 0.11 -2.03 4.84
CA GLY A 57 -0.50 -0.93 5.59
C GLY A 57 -1.62 -0.25 4.81
N TYR A 58 -1.38 0.06 3.53
CA TYR A 58 -2.40 0.64 2.65
C TYR A 58 -3.63 -0.26 2.49
N VAL A 59 -3.42 -1.58 2.32
CA VAL A 59 -4.52 -2.56 2.25
C VAL A 59 -5.34 -2.55 3.53
N GLN A 60 -4.69 -2.50 4.70
CA GLN A 60 -5.37 -2.48 5.98
C GLN A 60 -6.19 -1.19 6.15
N SER A 61 -5.59 -0.01 5.94
CA SER A 61 -6.29 1.28 6.02
C SER A 61 -7.47 1.35 5.04
N THR A 62 -7.29 0.83 3.82
CA THR A 62 -8.38 0.77 2.82
C THR A 62 -9.53 -0.13 3.28
N ARG A 63 -9.23 -1.29 3.87
CA ARG A 63 -10.26 -2.20 4.40
C ARG A 63 -11.05 -1.54 5.53
N GLU A 64 -10.37 -0.83 6.42
CA GLU A 64 -11.01 -0.10 7.51
C GLU A 64 -11.91 1.03 7.00
N ALA A 65 -11.45 1.79 6.01
CA ALA A 65 -12.25 2.83 5.36
C ALA A 65 -13.50 2.24 4.70
N VAL A 66 -13.37 1.15 3.93
CA VAL A 66 -14.51 0.45 3.31
C VAL A 66 -15.48 -0.06 4.37
N TRP A 67 -14.99 -0.63 5.47
CA TRP A 67 -15.83 -1.10 6.56
C TRP A 67 -16.60 0.04 7.23
N ALA A 68 -15.95 1.18 7.48
CA ALA A 68 -16.57 2.36 8.05
C ALA A 68 -17.68 2.90 7.14
N LEU A 69 -17.39 3.02 5.83
CA LEU A 69 -18.37 3.47 4.83
C LEU A 69 -19.57 2.52 4.72
N LYS A 70 -19.35 1.20 4.74
CA LYS A 70 -20.43 0.20 4.70
C LYS A 70 -21.37 0.25 5.90
N ARG A 71 -20.94 0.81 7.04
CA ARG A 71 -21.79 0.99 8.22
C ARG A 71 -22.66 2.25 8.15
N MET A 72 -22.39 3.12 7.19
CA MET A 72 -23.09 4.38 6.97
C MET A 72 -24.02 4.34 5.74
N ALA A 73 -23.87 3.33 4.87
CA ALA A 73 -24.72 3.05 3.72
C ALA A 73 -25.84 2.07 4.09
#